data_AF-A0A1T4XE61-F1
#
_entry.id   AF-A0A1T4XE61-F1
#
_cell.length_a   1.000
_cell.length_b   1.000
_cell.length_c   1.000
_cell.angle_alpha   90.00
_cell.angle_beta   90.00
_cell.angle_gamma   90.00
#
_symmetry.space_group_name_H-M   'P 1'
#
loop_
_entity.id
_entity.type
_entity.pdbx_description
1 polymer ?
#
loop_
_entity_poly.entity_id
_entity_poly.type
_entity_poly.pdbx_seq_one_letter_code
_entity_poly.pdbx_strand_id
1 'polypeptide(L)'
;MINNDYNRSLSTSSPLQANNARQQTATNDKTHLFLNNGLVDSKEVNNGIMTLVQQLLSLLPKGGQTRPDRTPTLQLTSEQEAGLKNLLGFSNEAISLKVLDRQRDKTLSAGDVVIVSGGITGGEITRHTLTQKDIDQLNGKTDLPADFVASRAKWDAATSDGQTASYTAQSSCFCPEDYTRPMNITEQNGKIVDATYADTGEAVPNYIRDGLLTMNERFDQLQDAYLSGAERIDATYDPQLGYPSSVYIDQSFMMADEEISYNIKDLELG
;
A
#
# COMPACT_ATOMS: atom_id res chain seq x y z
N MET A 1 -43.86 6.68 19.83
CA MET A 1 -44.88 5.74 19.33
C MET A 1 -44.79 5.70 17.82
N ILE A 2 -44.37 4.57 17.26
CA ILE A 2 -44.70 3.95 15.97
C ILE A 2 -43.63 2.87 15.81
N ASN A 3 -44.04 1.62 15.94
CA ASN A 3 -43.17 0.45 15.76
C ASN A 3 -43.19 0.04 14.29
N ASN A 4 -42.18 -0.70 13.84
CA ASN A 4 -42.42 -1.72 12.81
C ASN A 4 -41.52 -2.92 13.02
N ASP A 5 -42.04 -3.92 13.72
CA ASP A 5 -41.41 -5.23 13.89
C ASP A 5 -41.64 -6.09 12.64
N TYR A 6 -40.59 -6.76 12.14
CA TYR A 6 -40.75 -7.86 11.18
C TYR A 6 -40.01 -9.10 11.67
N ASN A 7 -40.77 -10.14 12.03
CA ASN A 7 -40.27 -11.46 12.37
C ASN A 7 -41.36 -12.53 12.14
N ARG A 8 -40.97 -13.81 12.05
CA ARG A 8 -41.73 -15.04 11.67
C ARG A 8 -41.85 -15.33 10.16
N SER A 9 -41.81 -16.59 9.71
CA SER A 9 -41.54 -17.88 10.42
C SER A 9 -41.20 -19.04 9.47
N LEU A 10 -40.54 -20.07 10.02
CA LEU A 10 -40.23 -21.37 9.40
C LEU A 10 -41.37 -22.40 9.50
N SER A 11 -41.51 -23.26 8.49
CA SER A 11 -41.95 -24.68 8.57
C SER A 11 -41.64 -25.36 7.21
N THR A 12 -40.79 -26.38 7.05
CA THR A 12 -40.81 -27.79 7.50
C THR A 12 -41.96 -28.66 6.99
N SER A 13 -41.72 -29.50 5.98
CA SER A 13 -41.74 -30.99 6.13
C SER A 13 -41.54 -31.75 4.80
N SER A 14 -40.69 -32.79 4.82
CA SER A 14 -40.65 -33.90 3.85
C SER A 14 -41.61 -35.02 4.30
N PRO A 15 -41.89 -36.12 3.53
CA PRO A 15 -40.93 -37.23 3.45
C PRO A 15 -41.01 -38.27 2.29
N LEU A 16 -39.85 -38.91 2.01
CA LEU A 16 -39.58 -40.36 1.83
C LEU A 16 -40.06 -41.23 0.62
N GLN A 17 -39.27 -42.32 0.46
CA GLN A 17 -39.41 -43.57 -0.33
C GLN A 17 -39.15 -43.48 -1.86
N ALA A 18 -38.19 -44.15 -2.52
CA ALA A 18 -37.22 -45.24 -2.28
C ALA A 18 -37.52 -46.61 -2.93
N ASN A 19 -36.47 -47.14 -3.61
CA ASN A 19 -36.08 -48.54 -3.86
C ASN A 19 -36.34 -49.26 -5.20
N ASN A 20 -35.30 -50.01 -5.57
CA ASN A 20 -35.20 -51.23 -6.41
C ASN A 20 -35.26 -51.13 -7.94
N ALA A 21 -34.69 -52.07 -8.72
CA ALA A 21 -33.41 -52.81 -8.66
C ALA A 21 -33.35 -53.86 -9.82
N ARG A 22 -32.12 -54.21 -10.26
CA ARG A 22 -31.70 -55.48 -10.92
C ARG A 22 -32.15 -55.82 -12.38
N GLN A 23 -31.11 -56.14 -13.19
CA GLN A 23 -30.93 -57.39 -14.00
C GLN A 23 -31.81 -57.59 -15.27
N GLN A 24 -31.44 -58.34 -16.34
CA GLN A 24 -30.29 -59.22 -16.65
C GLN A 24 -30.21 -59.59 -18.16
N THR A 25 -29.02 -59.97 -18.68
CA THR A 25 -28.78 -60.92 -19.82
C THR A 25 -29.32 -60.58 -21.25
N ALA A 26 -28.96 -61.22 -22.38
CA ALA A 26 -28.19 -62.46 -22.65
C ALA A 26 -27.54 -62.51 -24.08
N THR A 27 -26.71 -63.56 -24.30
CA THR A 27 -26.38 -64.32 -25.56
C THR A 27 -25.47 -63.70 -26.65
N ASN A 28 -24.61 -64.42 -27.39
CA ASN A 28 -24.33 -65.88 -27.65
C ASN A 28 -22.79 -66.14 -27.71
N ASP A 29 -22.22 -67.30 -27.28
CA ASP A 29 -22.06 -68.60 -28.00
C ASP A 29 -21.12 -68.54 -29.24
N LYS A 30 -20.10 -69.39 -29.50
CA LYS A 30 -19.56 -70.60 -28.81
C LYS A 30 -18.15 -71.01 -29.36
N THR A 31 -17.26 -71.55 -28.49
CA THR A 31 -16.17 -72.57 -28.70
C THR A 31 -15.43 -72.70 -30.07
N HIS A 32 -14.09 -72.63 -30.15
CA HIS A 32 -13.08 -73.72 -29.98
C HIS A 32 -11.66 -73.19 -30.42
N LEU A 33 -10.46 -73.76 -30.18
CA LEU A 33 -9.85 -74.69 -29.20
C LEU A 33 -8.28 -74.66 -29.30
N PHE A 34 -7.59 -75.38 -28.40
CA PHE A 34 -6.19 -75.91 -28.42
C PHE A 34 -4.94 -75.01 -28.68
N LEU A 35 -4.20 -74.79 -27.58
CA LEU A 35 -2.73 -74.88 -27.38
C LEU A 35 -1.75 -74.86 -28.58
N ASN A 36 -1.02 -73.74 -28.66
CA ASN A 36 0.45 -73.64 -28.52
C ASN A 36 1.39 -74.46 -29.44
N ASN A 37 2.01 -73.78 -30.44
CA ASN A 37 3.45 -73.49 -30.42
C ASN A 37 3.89 -72.67 -31.65
N GLY A 38 4.56 -71.54 -31.41
CA GLY A 38 5.20 -70.72 -32.44
C GLY A 38 6.10 -69.69 -31.78
N LEU A 39 7.41 -69.93 -31.80
CA LEU A 39 8.41 -69.01 -31.22
C LEU A 39 8.46 -67.73 -32.07
N VAL A 40 7.89 -66.64 -31.56
CA VAL A 40 8.06 -65.30 -32.15
C VAL A 40 9.18 -64.58 -31.40
N ASP A 41 10.22 -64.19 -32.12
CA ASP A 41 11.42 -63.55 -31.57
C ASP A 41 11.07 -62.22 -30.89
N SER A 42 11.48 -62.07 -29.63
CA SER A 42 11.26 -60.84 -28.86
C SER A 42 11.97 -59.63 -29.47
N LYS A 43 12.94 -59.83 -30.37
CA LYS A 43 13.57 -58.76 -31.14
C LYS A 43 12.63 -58.08 -32.14
N GLU A 44 11.73 -58.80 -32.81
CA GLU A 44 10.84 -58.16 -33.80
C GLU A 44 9.80 -57.26 -33.14
N VAL A 45 9.24 -57.70 -32.01
CA VAL A 45 8.29 -56.90 -31.22
C VAL A 45 8.98 -55.66 -30.63
N ASN A 46 10.19 -55.80 -30.08
CA ASN A 46 10.96 -54.68 -29.55
C ASN A 46 11.37 -53.67 -30.64
N ASN A 47 11.76 -54.14 -31.82
CA ASN A 47 12.08 -53.28 -32.95
C ASN A 47 10.84 -52.54 -33.49
N GLY A 48 9.70 -53.23 -33.61
CA GLY A 48 8.43 -52.62 -34.03
C GLY A 48 7.98 -51.51 -33.06
N ILE A 49 8.05 -51.76 -31.76
CA ILE A 49 7.74 -50.77 -30.72
C ILE A 49 8.70 -49.56 -30.80
N MET A 50 10.01 -49.79 -30.93
CA MET A 50 10.98 -48.70 -31.07
C MET A 50 10.75 -47.85 -32.33
N THR A 51 10.36 -48.46 -33.44
CA THR A 51 10.09 -47.74 -34.70
C THR A 51 8.85 -46.85 -34.55
N LEU A 52 7.79 -47.37 -33.89
CA LEU A 52 6.58 -46.60 -33.61
C LEU A 52 6.84 -45.43 -32.64
N VAL A 53 7.65 -45.67 -31.59
CA VAL A 53 8.08 -44.63 -30.63
C VAL A 53 8.91 -43.54 -31.33
N GLN A 54 9.82 -43.90 -32.23
CA GLN A 54 10.60 -42.92 -33.02
C GLN A 54 9.73 -42.12 -33.99
N GLN A 55 8.73 -42.74 -34.64
CA GLN A 55 7.77 -42.03 -35.47
C GLN A 55 6.93 -41.05 -34.64
N LEU A 56 6.40 -41.47 -33.49
CA LEU A 56 5.69 -40.59 -32.55
C LEU A 56 6.56 -39.41 -32.06
N LEU A 57 7.82 -39.66 -31.71
CA LEU A 57 8.78 -38.62 -31.32
C LEU A 57 9.08 -37.64 -32.46
N SER A 58 9.05 -38.09 -33.73
CA SER A 58 9.26 -37.22 -34.90
C SER A 58 8.05 -36.35 -35.26
N LEU A 59 6.85 -36.73 -34.79
CA LEU A 59 5.59 -35.99 -34.98
C LEU A 59 5.30 -35.01 -33.85
N LEU A 60 6.03 -35.09 -32.72
CA LEU A 60 6.03 -34.02 -31.74
C LEU A 60 6.67 -32.77 -32.38
N PRO A 61 6.02 -31.58 -32.31
CA PRO A 61 6.67 -30.36 -32.73
C PRO A 61 7.95 -30.19 -31.89
N LYS A 62 9.07 -29.87 -32.55
CA LYS A 62 10.32 -29.51 -31.88
C LYS A 62 10.10 -28.19 -31.14
N GLY A 63 9.51 -28.30 -29.96
CA GLY A 63 9.37 -27.21 -29.01
C GLY A 63 10.75 -26.78 -28.56
N GLY A 64 11.35 -25.86 -29.31
CA GLY A 64 12.43 -25.05 -28.79
C GLY A 64 11.91 -24.41 -27.53
N GLN A 65 12.43 -24.83 -26.37
CA GLN A 65 12.07 -24.21 -25.11
C GLN A 65 12.68 -22.82 -25.05
N THR A 66 12.02 -21.85 -25.70
CA THR A 66 12.02 -20.48 -25.22
C THR A 66 11.46 -20.55 -23.81
N ARG A 67 12.35 -20.65 -22.82
CA ARG A 67 12.00 -20.51 -21.40
C ARG A 67 11.13 -19.24 -21.32
N PRO A 68 9.95 -19.28 -20.65
CA PRO A 68 9.12 -18.10 -20.52
C PRO A 68 10.00 -16.99 -19.94
N ASP A 69 10.00 -15.82 -20.60
CA ASP A 69 10.96 -14.77 -20.29
C ASP A 69 10.66 -14.18 -18.91
N ARG A 70 11.33 -14.71 -17.90
CA ARG A 70 11.20 -14.26 -16.52
C ARG A 70 11.97 -12.97 -16.39
N THR A 71 11.25 -11.87 -16.16
CA THR A 71 11.86 -10.60 -15.76
C THR A 71 12.84 -10.85 -14.62
N PRO A 72 14.11 -10.41 -14.74
CA PRO A 72 15.10 -10.57 -13.68
C PRO A 72 14.69 -9.81 -12.43
N THR A 73 15.37 -10.08 -11.32
CA THR A 73 15.13 -9.41 -10.04
C THR A 73 16.37 -8.70 -9.57
N LEU A 74 16.22 -7.47 -9.09
CA LEU A 74 17.32 -6.74 -8.47
C LEU A 74 17.72 -7.37 -7.12
N GLN A 75 18.99 -7.24 -6.79
CA GLN A 75 19.49 -7.44 -5.43
C GLN A 75 19.60 -6.06 -4.80
N LEU A 76 18.76 -5.77 -3.81
CA LEU A 76 18.72 -4.48 -3.13
C LEU A 76 19.85 -4.37 -2.10
N THR A 77 20.39 -3.17 -1.91
CA THR A 77 21.11 -2.84 -0.67
C THR A 77 20.13 -2.68 0.49
N SER A 78 20.60 -2.79 1.74
CA SER A 78 19.75 -2.53 2.91
C SER A 78 19.17 -1.11 2.94
N GLU A 79 19.89 -0.15 2.37
CA GLU A 79 19.44 1.24 2.20
C GLU A 79 18.31 1.36 1.17
N GLN A 80 18.47 0.73 -0.01
CA GLN A 80 17.41 0.65 -1.02
C GLN A 80 16.17 -0.09 -0.50
N GLU A 81 16.36 -1.18 0.25
CA GLU A 81 15.25 -1.91 0.86
C GLU A 81 14.52 -1.05 1.90
N ALA A 82 15.25 -0.33 2.77
CA ALA A 82 14.65 0.58 3.76
C ALA A 82 13.93 1.76 3.09
N GLY A 83 14.53 2.39 2.08
CA GLY A 83 13.93 3.46 1.30
C GLY A 83 12.64 3.01 0.61
N LEU A 84 12.64 1.83 -0.02
CA LEU A 84 11.46 1.25 -0.64
C LEU A 84 10.36 0.87 0.37
N LYS A 85 10.73 0.39 1.58
CA LYS A 85 9.74 0.18 2.65
C LYS A 85 9.10 1.48 3.09
N ASN A 86 9.87 2.57 3.19
CA ASN A 86 9.36 3.87 3.58
C ASN A 86 8.46 4.50 2.49
N LEU A 87 8.93 4.53 1.25
CA LEU A 87 8.16 4.96 0.07
C LEU A 87 6.78 4.29 -0.02
N LEU A 88 6.70 3.01 0.36
CA LEU A 88 5.48 2.20 0.26
C LEU A 88 4.67 2.12 1.56
N GLY A 89 5.05 2.86 2.62
CA GLY A 89 4.30 2.91 3.89
C GLY A 89 4.51 1.72 4.84
N PHE A 90 5.52 0.89 4.62
CA PHE A 90 5.77 -0.37 5.36
C PHE A 90 7.01 -0.31 6.29
N SER A 91 7.47 0.88 6.70
CA SER A 91 8.74 1.10 7.42
C SER A 91 8.95 0.23 8.66
N ASN A 92 7.87 -0.12 9.37
CA ASN A 92 7.91 -0.88 10.62
C ASN A 92 7.35 -2.32 10.49
N GLU A 93 7.06 -2.79 9.28
CA GLU A 93 6.40 -4.09 9.08
C GLU A 93 7.36 -5.23 8.73
N ALA A 94 7.00 -6.45 9.17
CA ALA A 94 7.69 -7.69 8.83
C ALA A 94 7.31 -8.19 7.41
N ILE A 95 7.63 -7.38 6.40
CA ILE A 95 7.40 -7.67 4.99
C ILE A 95 8.68 -8.02 4.22
N SER A 96 8.51 -8.72 3.11
CA SER A 96 9.55 -9.00 2.11
C SER A 96 9.32 -8.15 0.86
N LEU A 97 10.39 -7.58 0.31
CA LEU A 97 10.38 -6.87 -0.97
C LEU A 97 11.05 -7.70 -2.07
N LYS A 98 10.52 -7.59 -3.28
CA LYS A 98 11.13 -8.18 -4.49
C LYS A 98 10.90 -7.25 -5.67
N VAL A 99 11.98 -6.67 -6.20
CA VAL A 99 11.89 -5.78 -7.37
C VAL A 99 12.14 -6.58 -8.65
N LEU A 100 11.26 -6.43 -9.64
CA LEU A 100 11.41 -6.93 -10.99
C LEU A 100 12.12 -5.86 -11.85
N ASP A 101 13.32 -6.19 -12.32
CA ASP A 101 14.15 -5.38 -13.22
C ASP A 101 13.57 -5.41 -14.64
N ARG A 102 12.70 -4.45 -14.97
CA ARG A 102 11.91 -4.46 -16.22
C ARG A 102 12.77 -4.03 -17.42
N GLN A 103 13.73 -3.15 -17.17
CA GLN A 103 14.61 -2.48 -18.13
C GLN A 103 15.86 -3.33 -18.42
N ARG A 104 16.22 -4.24 -17.50
CA ARG A 104 17.43 -5.08 -17.48
C ARG A 104 18.72 -4.29 -17.30
N ASP A 105 18.64 -3.12 -16.68
CA ASP A 105 19.79 -2.23 -16.44
C ASP A 105 20.55 -2.59 -15.14
N LYS A 106 19.97 -3.45 -14.29
CA LYS A 106 20.50 -3.91 -12.99
C LYS A 106 20.64 -2.80 -11.93
N THR A 107 19.96 -1.68 -12.12
CA THR A 107 19.86 -0.58 -11.18
C THR A 107 18.40 -0.40 -10.77
N LEU A 108 18.14 0.19 -9.60
CA LEU A 108 16.78 0.52 -9.21
C LEU A 108 16.34 1.75 -10.00
N SER A 109 15.44 1.57 -10.98
CA SER A 109 15.13 2.60 -11.97
C SER A 109 13.63 2.74 -12.29
N ALA A 110 13.27 3.81 -12.99
CA ALA A 110 11.87 4.11 -13.26
C ALA A 110 11.25 3.10 -14.23
N GLY A 111 10.14 2.49 -13.80
CA GLY A 111 9.40 1.43 -14.47
C GLY A 111 9.73 0.03 -13.94
N ASP A 112 10.64 -0.12 -12.97
CA ASP A 112 10.77 -1.34 -12.18
C ASP A 112 9.49 -1.64 -11.40
N VAL A 113 9.23 -2.93 -11.10
CA VAL A 113 8.04 -3.33 -10.34
C VAL A 113 8.43 -3.90 -8.99
N VAL A 114 8.17 -3.16 -7.92
CA VAL A 114 8.30 -3.63 -6.54
C VAL A 114 7.10 -4.53 -6.21
N ILE A 115 7.37 -5.72 -5.71
CA ILE A 115 6.37 -6.64 -5.16
C ILE A 115 6.57 -6.67 -3.65
N VAL A 116 5.50 -6.39 -2.90
CA VAL A 116 5.47 -6.49 -1.44
C VAL A 116 4.79 -7.81 -1.07
N SER A 117 5.35 -8.56 -0.13
CA SER A 117 4.75 -9.81 0.35
C SER A 117 4.91 -9.97 1.87
N GLY A 118 3.92 -10.57 2.54
CA GLY A 118 3.91 -10.69 4.00
C GLY A 118 2.56 -11.10 4.58
N GLY A 119 2.32 -10.70 5.83
CA GLY A 119 1.09 -11.02 6.58
C GLY A 119 0.94 -12.50 6.94
N ILE A 120 -0.22 -12.85 7.51
CA ILE A 120 -0.50 -14.20 8.06
C ILE A 120 -0.41 -15.30 6.98
N THR A 121 -0.72 -14.98 5.73
CA THR A 121 -0.68 -15.91 4.60
C THR A 121 0.67 -15.96 3.88
N GLY A 122 1.60 -15.05 4.19
CA GLY A 122 2.87 -14.88 3.46
C GLY A 122 2.70 -14.54 1.97
N GLY A 123 1.52 -14.07 1.57
CA GLY A 123 1.16 -13.79 0.19
C GLY A 123 1.64 -12.43 -0.30
N GLU A 124 1.39 -12.17 -1.59
CA GLU A 124 1.57 -10.84 -2.18
C GLU A 124 0.53 -9.86 -1.59
N ILE A 125 1.01 -8.71 -1.11
CA ILE A 125 0.18 -7.64 -0.52
C ILE A 125 -0.15 -6.61 -1.60
N THR A 126 0.88 -6.12 -2.30
CA THR A 126 0.72 -5.11 -3.35
C THR A 126 1.86 -5.17 -4.37
N ARG A 127 1.66 -4.52 -5.52
CA ARG A 127 2.71 -4.21 -6.50
C ARG A 127 2.70 -2.73 -6.80
N HIS A 128 3.88 -2.13 -6.80
CA HIS A 128 4.09 -0.75 -7.20
C HIS A 128 5.04 -0.69 -8.40
N THR A 129 4.74 0.15 -9.40
CA THR A 129 5.65 0.39 -10.53
C THR A 129 6.34 1.73 -10.28
N LEU A 130 7.66 1.71 -10.13
CA LEU A 130 8.42 2.90 -9.76
C LEU A 130 8.28 3.99 -10.82
N THR A 131 7.86 5.17 -10.39
CA THR A 131 7.86 6.37 -11.22
C THR A 131 9.22 7.07 -11.13
N GLN A 132 9.44 8.11 -11.94
CA GLN A 132 10.65 8.94 -11.78
C GLN A 132 10.66 9.67 -10.42
N LYS A 133 9.48 10.13 -9.94
CA LYS A 133 9.30 10.76 -8.61
C LYS A 133 9.80 9.85 -7.50
N ASP A 134 9.44 8.56 -7.56
CA ASP A 134 9.86 7.55 -6.58
C ASP A 134 11.37 7.36 -6.58
N ILE A 135 12.00 7.30 -7.76
CA ILE A 135 13.45 7.18 -7.90
C ILE A 135 14.15 8.44 -7.38
N ASP A 136 13.62 9.62 -7.63
CA ASP A 136 14.19 10.87 -7.13
C ASP A 136 14.10 10.93 -5.59
N GLN A 137 12.95 10.57 -5.01
CA GLN A 137 12.75 10.42 -3.56
C GLN A 137 13.72 9.39 -2.94
N LEU A 138 13.85 8.20 -3.53
CA LEU A 138 14.76 7.14 -3.06
C LEU A 138 16.24 7.56 -3.12
N ASN A 139 16.61 8.46 -4.03
CA ASN A 139 17.96 9.02 -4.13
C ASN A 139 18.18 10.26 -3.24
N GLY A 140 17.20 10.64 -2.42
CA GLY A 140 17.25 11.88 -1.62
C GLY A 140 17.23 13.16 -2.46
N LYS A 141 16.71 13.09 -3.69
CA LYS A 141 16.61 14.19 -4.67
C LYS A 141 15.21 14.78 -4.75
N THR A 142 14.44 14.78 -3.67
CA THR A 142 13.25 15.61 -3.58
C THR A 142 13.70 17.03 -3.27
N ASP A 143 13.84 17.87 -4.30
CA ASP A 143 13.98 19.31 -4.11
C ASP A 143 12.68 19.83 -3.47
N LEU A 144 12.74 20.13 -2.17
CA LEU A 144 11.65 20.79 -1.46
C LEU A 144 11.34 22.13 -2.14
N PRO A 145 10.06 22.56 -2.21
CA PRO A 145 9.71 23.82 -2.86
C PRO A 145 10.53 25.00 -2.32
N ALA A 146 11.01 25.84 -3.24
CA ALA A 146 11.93 26.92 -2.88
C ALA A 146 11.32 27.93 -1.90
N ASP A 147 10.00 28.11 -1.93
CA ASP A 147 9.22 28.87 -0.97
C ASP A 147 9.10 28.19 0.40
N PHE A 148 8.90 26.86 0.47
CA PHE A 148 9.02 26.11 1.74
C PHE A 148 10.41 26.32 2.36
N VAL A 149 11.48 26.09 1.59
CA VAL A 149 12.87 26.20 2.08
C VAL A 149 13.17 27.62 2.56
N ALA A 150 12.79 28.64 1.78
CA ALA A 150 12.99 30.03 2.15
C ALA A 150 12.15 30.45 3.37
N SER A 151 10.94 29.89 3.54
CA SER A 151 10.03 30.26 4.63
C SER A 151 10.41 29.56 5.94
N ARG A 152 10.86 28.30 5.90
CA ARG A 152 11.53 27.65 7.03
C ARG A 152 12.78 28.43 7.46
N ALA A 153 13.65 28.81 6.51
CA ALA A 153 14.84 29.60 6.85
C ALA A 153 14.52 30.99 7.47
N LYS A 154 13.38 31.61 7.11
CA LYS A 154 12.90 32.83 7.81
C LYS A 154 12.45 32.52 9.23
N TRP A 155 11.69 31.44 9.42
CA TRP A 155 11.21 31.02 10.73
C TRP A 155 12.36 30.69 11.69
N ASP A 156 13.32 29.89 11.23
CA ASP A 156 14.50 29.50 11.99
C ASP A 156 15.40 30.72 12.33
N ALA A 157 15.38 31.76 11.50
CA ALA A 157 16.12 33.02 11.74
C ALA A 157 15.35 34.04 12.59
N ALA A 158 14.03 33.95 12.63
CA ALA A 158 13.16 34.81 13.45
C ALA A 158 13.00 34.27 14.89
N THR A 159 13.24 32.98 15.09
CA THR A 159 13.09 32.29 16.37
C THR A 159 14.44 31.92 17.01
N SER A 160 14.41 31.45 18.26
CA SER A 160 15.60 30.96 18.97
C SER A 160 15.22 29.95 20.06
N ASP A 161 16.15 29.07 20.41
CA ASP A 161 15.96 28.07 21.48
C ASP A 161 15.48 28.71 22.78
N GLY A 162 14.33 28.24 23.27
CA GLY A 162 13.72 28.71 24.51
C GLY A 162 12.84 29.96 24.38
N GLN A 163 12.70 30.54 23.20
CA GLN A 163 11.68 31.56 22.93
C GLN A 163 10.27 31.00 23.15
N THR A 164 9.35 31.88 23.56
CA THR A 164 7.91 31.61 23.59
C THR A 164 7.27 32.13 22.32
N ALA A 165 6.42 31.33 21.69
CA ALA A 165 5.58 31.77 20.58
C ALA A 165 4.10 31.53 20.92
N SER A 166 3.26 32.51 20.60
CA SER A 166 1.81 32.46 20.84
C SER A 166 1.06 32.73 19.54
N TYR A 167 0.06 31.93 19.20
CA TYR A 167 -0.68 32.06 17.94
C TYR A 167 -2.10 31.47 18.03
N THR A 168 -3.00 31.90 17.14
CA THR A 168 -4.28 31.22 16.93
C THR A 168 -4.15 30.22 15.78
N ALA A 169 -4.42 28.94 16.06
CA ALA A 169 -4.53 27.89 15.04
C ALA A 169 -5.97 27.39 14.91
N GLN A 170 -6.38 27.02 13.70
CA GLN A 170 -7.69 26.40 13.45
C GLN A 170 -7.58 25.32 12.37
N SER A 171 -7.98 24.10 12.70
CA SER A 171 -8.08 22.97 11.76
C SER A 171 -9.44 22.97 11.05
N SER A 172 -9.47 22.51 9.80
CA SER A 172 -10.68 22.26 9.03
C SER A 172 -10.72 20.78 8.63
N CYS A 173 -11.63 20.02 9.23
CA CYS A 173 -11.82 18.59 8.99
C CYS A 173 -13.27 18.18 9.29
N PHE A 174 -13.69 16.98 8.86
CA PHE A 174 -15.00 16.41 9.22
C PHE A 174 -14.99 15.82 10.64
N CYS A 175 -14.62 16.67 11.61
CA CYS A 175 -14.43 16.33 13.01
C CYS A 175 -15.56 16.92 13.88
N PRO A 176 -15.74 16.46 15.14
CA PRO A 176 -16.55 17.17 16.13
C PRO A 176 -16.06 18.62 16.31
N GLU A 177 -16.98 19.53 16.64
CA GLU A 177 -16.75 20.99 16.72
C GLU A 177 -15.54 21.36 17.60
N ASP A 178 -15.33 20.68 18.71
CA ASP A 178 -14.18 20.88 19.61
C ASP A 178 -12.80 20.70 18.95
N TYR A 179 -12.69 20.01 17.81
CA TYR A 179 -11.44 19.88 17.04
C TYR A 179 -11.25 20.96 15.96
N THR A 180 -12.33 21.65 15.57
CA THR A 180 -12.33 22.66 14.50
C THR A 180 -12.58 24.09 15.00
N ARG A 181 -12.85 24.26 16.30
CA ARG A 181 -12.82 25.56 16.97
C ARG A 181 -11.40 26.16 16.93
N PRO A 182 -11.27 27.50 16.77
CA PRO A 182 -9.97 28.16 16.83
C PRO A 182 -9.39 28.07 18.24
N MET A 183 -8.09 27.78 18.34
CA MET A 183 -7.37 27.62 19.60
C MET A 183 -6.21 28.60 19.67
N ASN A 184 -6.11 29.32 20.78
CA ASN A 184 -4.92 30.08 21.14
C ASN A 184 -3.93 29.10 21.77
N ILE A 185 -2.78 28.94 21.12
CA ILE A 185 -1.71 28.03 21.51
C ILE A 185 -0.52 28.88 21.96
N THR A 186 0.10 28.48 23.07
CA THR A 186 1.41 28.99 23.48
C THR A 186 2.41 27.84 23.50
N GLU A 187 3.51 27.97 22.76
CA GLU A 187 4.62 27.03 22.76
C GLU A 187 5.89 27.66 23.34
N GLN A 188 6.71 26.84 23.99
CA GLN A 188 8.02 27.23 24.52
C GLN A 188 8.95 26.02 24.54
N ASN A 189 10.23 26.20 24.20
CA ASN A 189 11.22 25.10 24.12
C ASN A 189 10.75 23.92 23.23
N GLY A 190 10.10 24.21 22.10
CA GLY A 190 9.58 23.17 21.18
C GLY A 190 8.47 22.31 21.77
N LYS A 191 7.64 22.86 22.67
CA LYS A 191 6.49 22.17 23.28
C LYS A 191 5.34 23.14 23.49
N ILE A 192 4.12 22.67 23.26
CA ILE A 192 2.90 23.39 23.67
C ILE A 192 2.82 23.38 25.20
N VAL A 193 2.82 24.58 25.79
CA VAL A 193 2.74 24.80 27.25
C VAL A 193 1.36 25.27 27.70
N ASP A 194 0.59 25.93 26.81
CA ASP A 194 -0.80 26.27 27.04
C ASP A 194 -1.64 26.18 25.76
N ALA A 195 -2.93 25.87 25.91
CA ALA A 195 -3.90 25.85 24.82
C ALA A 195 -5.30 26.17 25.36
N THR A 196 -5.94 27.22 24.81
CA THR A 196 -7.31 27.63 25.14
C THR A 196 -8.14 27.81 23.88
N TYR A 197 -9.44 27.56 23.95
CA TYR A 197 -10.34 27.91 22.84
C TYR A 197 -10.45 29.42 22.71
N ALA A 198 -10.25 29.95 21.50
CA ALA A 198 -10.18 31.40 21.26
C ALA A 198 -11.56 32.12 21.36
N ASP A 199 -12.66 31.36 21.35
CA ASP A 199 -14.03 31.84 21.45
C ASP A 199 -14.55 31.93 22.90
N THR A 200 -14.17 31.00 23.79
CA THR A 200 -14.61 30.95 25.20
C THR A 200 -13.51 31.23 26.23
N GLY A 201 -12.23 31.09 25.85
CA GLY A 201 -11.09 31.17 26.76
C GLY A 201 -10.94 29.93 27.67
N GLU A 202 -11.76 28.89 27.47
CA GLU A 202 -11.67 27.65 28.23
C GLU A 202 -10.45 26.83 27.81
N ALA A 203 -9.83 26.12 28.76
CA ALA A 203 -8.69 25.25 28.48
C ALA A 203 -9.08 24.11 27.52
N VAL A 204 -8.27 23.88 26.49
CA VAL A 204 -8.45 22.77 25.57
C VAL A 204 -8.23 21.45 26.33
N PRO A 205 -9.18 20.48 26.28
CA PRO A 205 -9.02 19.21 26.96
C PRO A 205 -7.77 18.44 26.51
N ASN A 206 -7.11 17.74 27.44
CA ASN A 206 -5.87 16.99 27.14
C ASN A 206 -6.00 16.08 25.92
N TYR A 207 -7.12 15.37 25.75
CA TYR A 207 -7.32 14.44 24.62
C TYR A 207 -7.35 15.12 23.23
N ILE A 208 -7.48 16.45 23.18
CA ILE A 208 -7.32 17.28 21.97
C ILE A 208 -5.94 17.93 21.97
N ARG A 209 -5.53 18.51 23.11
CA ARG A 209 -4.24 19.20 23.27
C ARG A 209 -3.04 18.31 22.96
N ASP A 210 -3.10 17.03 23.35
CA ASP A 210 -2.04 16.05 23.15
C ASP A 210 -1.86 15.66 21.66
N GLY A 211 -2.78 16.07 20.78
CA GLY A 211 -2.70 15.94 19.31
C GLY A 211 -2.42 17.27 18.57
N LEU A 212 -2.17 18.36 19.29
CA LEU A 212 -1.77 19.63 18.68
C LEU A 212 -0.28 19.61 18.32
N LEU A 213 0.07 20.25 17.21
CA LEU A 213 1.44 20.36 16.72
C LEU A 213 2.00 21.77 16.96
N THR A 214 3.25 21.82 17.40
CA THR A 214 4.09 23.03 17.44
C THR A 214 4.35 23.57 16.04
N MET A 215 4.82 24.81 15.93
CA MET A 215 5.15 25.39 14.62
C MET A 215 6.22 24.57 13.87
N ASN A 216 7.22 24.05 14.58
CA ASN A 216 8.24 23.20 13.99
C ASN A 216 7.66 21.87 13.48
N GLU A 217 6.81 21.21 14.27
CA GLU A 217 6.12 19.98 13.84
C GLU A 217 5.16 20.23 12.65
N ARG A 218 4.62 21.44 12.48
CA ARG A 218 3.83 21.83 11.29
C ARG A 218 4.68 21.92 10.02
N PHE A 219 5.89 22.47 10.11
CA PHE A 219 6.85 22.42 9.01
C PHE A 219 7.34 20.99 8.72
N ASP A 220 7.54 20.18 9.76
CA ASP A 220 7.97 18.79 9.60
C ASP A 220 6.85 17.97 8.92
N GLN A 221 5.59 18.19 9.29
CA GLN A 221 4.40 17.65 8.59
C GLN A 221 4.33 18.07 7.10
N LEU A 222 4.68 19.32 6.78
CA LEU A 222 4.77 19.78 5.38
C LEU A 222 5.94 19.12 4.65
N GLN A 223 7.11 19.02 5.28
CA GLN A 223 8.28 18.35 4.74
C GLN A 223 7.98 16.88 4.45
N ASP A 224 7.39 16.17 5.40
CA ASP A 224 6.96 14.78 5.23
C ASP A 224 5.96 14.62 4.10
N ALA A 225 5.01 15.54 3.92
CA ALA A 225 4.08 15.51 2.78
C ALA A 225 4.78 15.72 1.43
N TYR A 226 5.75 16.65 1.35
CA TYR A 226 6.56 16.83 0.13
C TYR A 226 7.44 15.59 -0.15
N LEU A 227 8.03 15.02 0.90
CA LEU A 227 8.93 13.86 0.80
C LEU A 227 8.19 12.55 0.58
N SER A 228 6.98 12.35 1.12
CA SER A 228 6.10 11.21 0.83
C SER A 228 5.49 11.29 -0.57
N GLY A 229 5.52 12.48 -1.17
CA GLY A 229 4.98 12.73 -2.48
C GLY A 229 3.46 12.81 -2.49
N ALA A 230 2.86 13.47 -1.49
CA ALA A 230 1.43 13.79 -1.45
C ALA A 230 0.95 14.36 -2.81
N GLU A 231 -0.28 14.02 -3.18
CA GLU A 231 -0.85 14.31 -4.49
C GLU A 231 -1.11 15.81 -4.70
N ARG A 232 -1.48 16.54 -3.64
CA ARG A 232 -1.57 18.01 -3.65
C ARG A 232 -1.16 18.62 -2.31
N ILE A 233 -0.37 19.69 -2.38
CA ILE A 233 -0.01 20.54 -1.24
C ILE A 233 -0.15 21.99 -1.65
N ASP A 234 -1.08 22.71 -1.03
CA ASP A 234 -1.18 24.16 -1.11
C ASP A 234 -0.74 24.75 0.24
N ALA A 235 0.38 25.47 0.25
CA ALA A 235 0.89 26.13 1.45
C ALA A 235 1.08 27.63 1.19
N THR A 236 0.59 28.45 2.11
CA THR A 236 0.85 29.90 2.16
C THR A 236 1.64 30.20 3.42
N TYR A 237 2.70 30.99 3.28
CA TYR A 237 3.59 31.36 4.38
C TYR A 237 3.48 32.85 4.70
N ASP A 238 3.66 33.21 5.96
CA ASP A 238 3.76 34.61 6.36
C ASP A 238 4.97 35.30 5.70
N PRO A 239 4.81 36.49 5.09
CA PRO A 239 5.89 37.14 4.36
C PRO A 239 7.05 37.63 5.25
N GLN A 240 6.81 37.89 6.55
CA GLN A 240 7.80 38.42 7.49
C GLN A 240 8.51 37.31 8.26
N LEU A 241 7.74 36.44 8.92
CA LEU A 241 8.20 35.41 9.85
C LEU A 241 8.29 34.02 9.23
N GLY A 242 7.70 33.80 8.04
CA GLY A 242 7.86 32.55 7.28
C GLY A 242 7.04 31.35 7.77
N TYR A 243 6.30 31.45 8.87
CA TYR A 243 5.47 30.34 9.34
C TYR A 243 4.33 29.99 8.34
N PRO A 244 3.89 28.72 8.26
CA PRO A 244 2.75 28.33 7.43
C PRO A 244 1.44 28.92 7.98
N SER A 245 0.91 29.95 7.31
CA SER A 245 -0.31 30.66 7.73
C SER A 245 -1.59 30.00 7.19
N SER A 246 -1.51 29.26 6.09
CA SER A 246 -2.61 28.46 5.54
C SER A 246 -2.07 27.23 4.83
N VAL A 247 -2.62 26.06 5.13
CA VAL A 247 -2.17 24.78 4.57
C VAL A 247 -3.36 23.91 4.19
N TYR A 248 -3.23 23.25 3.04
CA TYR A 248 -4.04 22.13 2.60
C TYR A 248 -3.12 21.04 2.04
N ILE A 249 -3.22 19.83 2.56
CA ILE A 249 -2.50 18.64 2.09
C ILE A 249 -3.53 17.56 1.78
N ASP A 250 -3.45 17.02 0.58
CA ASP A 250 -4.20 15.87 0.10
C ASP A 250 -3.17 14.81 -0.30
N GLN A 251 -3.19 13.67 0.39
CA GLN A 251 -2.22 12.60 0.17
C GLN A 251 -2.56 11.78 -1.08
N SER A 252 -3.83 11.70 -1.47
CA SER A 252 -4.31 10.82 -2.54
C SER A 252 -5.75 11.17 -2.95
N PHE A 253 -5.97 11.69 -4.17
CA PHE A 253 -7.30 11.96 -4.75
C PHE A 253 -8.28 10.75 -4.79
N MET A 254 -7.82 9.54 -4.43
CA MET A 254 -8.58 8.29 -4.44
C MET A 254 -9.01 7.82 -3.04
N MET A 255 -8.56 8.48 -1.99
CA MET A 255 -9.02 8.26 -0.62
C MET A 255 -9.91 9.46 -0.18
N ALA A 256 -10.43 9.43 1.04
CA ALA A 256 -11.35 10.42 1.55
C ALA A 256 -11.20 10.55 3.07
N ASP A 257 -11.31 11.77 3.57
CA ASP A 257 -11.18 12.17 4.97
C ASP A 257 -9.73 12.07 5.54
N GLU A 258 -8.71 11.87 4.70
CA GLU A 258 -7.29 12.04 5.08
C GLU A 258 -6.69 13.43 4.78
N GLU A 259 -7.48 14.36 4.22
CA GLU A 259 -7.01 15.71 3.92
C GLU A 259 -6.71 16.52 5.19
N ILE A 260 -5.52 17.13 5.24
CA ILE A 260 -5.11 17.98 6.35
C ILE A 260 -5.27 19.43 5.93
N SER A 261 -6.17 20.17 6.58
CA SER A 261 -6.30 21.61 6.39
C SER A 261 -6.24 22.37 7.71
N TYR A 262 -5.47 23.46 7.74
CA TYR A 262 -5.41 24.36 8.88
C TYR A 262 -5.02 25.78 8.47
N ASN A 263 -5.32 26.75 9.34
CA ASN A 263 -4.83 28.12 9.26
C ASN A 263 -4.17 28.51 10.58
N ILE A 264 -3.13 29.33 10.51
CA ILE A 264 -2.44 29.92 11.65
C ILE A 264 -2.35 31.44 11.44
N LYS A 265 -2.65 32.20 12.49
CA LYS A 265 -2.68 33.66 12.46
C LYS A 265 -2.32 34.25 13.83
N ASP A 266 -2.20 35.57 13.87
CA ASP A 266 -2.02 36.35 15.09
C ASP A 266 -0.81 35.86 15.91
N LEU A 267 0.27 35.48 15.22
CA LEU A 267 1.51 35.01 15.82
C LEU A 267 2.27 36.16 16.47
N GLU A 268 2.61 35.99 17.75
CA GLU A 268 3.49 36.85 18.53
C GLU A 268 4.68 36.03 19.08
N LEU A 269 5.87 36.63 19.09
CA LEU A 269 7.09 36.07 19.67
C LEU A 269 7.45 36.86 20.95
N GLY A 270 7.74 36.14 22.03
CA GLY A 270 8.09 36.68 23.36
C GLY A 270 9.59 36.82 23.64
#